data_AF-A0AAW6MDM1-F1
#
_entry.id   AF-A0AAW6MDM1-F1
#
_cell.length_a   1.000
_cell.length_b   1.000
_cell.length_c   1.000
_cell.angle_alpha   90.00
_cell.angle_beta   90.00
_cell.angle_gamma   90.00
#
_symmetry.space_group_name_H-M   'P 1'
#
loop_
_entity.id
_entity.type
_entity.pdbx_description
1 polymer ?
#
loop_
_entity_poly.entity_id
_entity_poly.type
_entity_poly.pdbx_seq_one_letter_code
_entity_poly.pdbx_strand_id
1 'polypeptide(L)'
;DLCHVDAEGNEIKEIMTFTGLGDFGAKKIKDKSYFLSKLDIEKEQGVRITRQLTSNRALQKALENPEVKNSIMDVIESSIEEILANQKKVEL
;
A
#
# COMPACT_ATOMS: atom_id res chain seq x y z
N ASP A 1 18.38 1.78 -17.26
CA ASP A 1 17.40 0.87 -16.64
C ASP A 1 17.75 0.63 -15.20
N LEU A 2 16.76 0.76 -14.31
CA LEU A 2 16.82 0.16 -12.97
C LEU A 2 16.04 -1.15 -13.03
N CYS A 3 16.61 -2.21 -12.44
CA CYS A 3 15.94 -3.51 -12.28
C CYS A 3 15.63 -3.71 -10.81
N HIS A 4 14.39 -4.09 -10.51
CA HIS A 4 13.93 -4.41 -9.16
C HIS A 4 13.36 -5.83 -9.15
N VAL A 5 13.36 -6.46 -8.00
CA VAL A 5 12.72 -7.76 -7.80
C VAL A 5 11.45 -7.52 -7.00
N ASP A 6 10.31 -7.99 -7.51
CA ASP A 6 9.04 -7.93 -6.77
C ASP A 6 8.95 -9.01 -5.68
N ALA A 7 7.85 -9.02 -4.93
CA ALA A 7 7.64 -9.98 -3.85
C ALA A 7 7.59 -11.45 -4.33
N GLU A 8 7.39 -11.67 -5.63
CA GLU A 8 7.29 -12.99 -6.27
C GLU A 8 8.61 -13.39 -6.97
N GLY A 9 9.62 -12.52 -6.96
CA GLY A 9 10.92 -12.78 -7.56
C GLY A 9 11.07 -12.33 -9.01
N ASN A 10 10.06 -11.66 -9.59
CA ASN A 10 10.09 -11.22 -10.98
C ASN A 10 10.93 -9.94 -11.12
N GLU A 11 11.72 -9.89 -12.19
CA GLU A 11 12.48 -8.69 -12.55
C GLU A 11 11.58 -7.63 -13.19
N ILE A 12 11.31 -6.55 -12.45
CA ILE A 12 10.60 -5.38 -12.93
C ILE A 12 11.64 -4.36 -13.42
N LYS A 13 11.62 -4.10 -14.73
CA LYS A 13 12.36 -2.99 -15.33
C LYS A 13 11.61 -1.68 -15.16
N GLU A 14 12.25 -0.70 -14.54
CA GLU A 14 11.72 0.65 -14.39
C GLU A 14 12.48 1.66 -15.27
N ILE A 15 11.71 2.44 -16.01
CA ILE A 15 12.21 3.54 -16.83
C ILE A 15 11.83 4.86 -16.14
N MET A 16 12.82 5.47 -15.49
CA MET A 16 12.67 6.79 -14.88
C MET A 16 13.06 7.90 -15.86
N THR A 17 12.22 8.92 -15.99
CA THR A 17 12.50 10.09 -16.83
C THR A 17 12.86 11.30 -15.97
N PHE A 18 14.04 11.85 -16.19
CA PHE A 18 14.55 13.04 -15.52
C PHE A 18 14.63 14.20 -16.53
N THR A 19 14.04 15.33 -16.18
CA THR A 19 14.01 16.55 -17.01
C THR A 19 15.08 17.56 -16.62
N GLY A 20 15.65 17.46 -15.42
CA GLY A 20 16.77 18.29 -15.00
C GLY A 20 17.33 17.91 -13.62
N LEU A 21 18.33 18.67 -13.15
CA LEU A 21 19.01 18.41 -11.88
C LEU A 21 18.08 18.47 -10.65
N GLY A 22 16.96 19.19 -10.74
CA GLY A 22 15.94 19.23 -9.68
C GLY A 22 15.20 17.91 -9.46
N ASP A 23 15.21 17.00 -10.44
CA ASP A 23 14.53 15.71 -10.34
C ASP A 23 15.32 14.66 -9.54
N PHE A 24 16.59 14.94 -9.22
CA PHE A 24 17.44 14.07 -8.40
C PHE A 24 17.25 14.29 -6.88
N GLY A 25 16.31 15.14 -6.47
CA GLY A 25 15.92 15.24 -5.06
C GLY A 25 15.15 14.00 -4.61
N ALA A 26 15.38 13.52 -3.38
CA ALA A 26 14.77 12.29 -2.85
C ALA A 26 13.25 12.20 -3.04
N LYS A 27 12.53 13.32 -2.90
CA LYS A 27 11.09 13.38 -3.15
C LYS A 27 10.74 13.16 -4.62
N LYS A 28 11.44 13.84 -5.52
CA LYS A 28 11.22 13.72 -6.97
C LYS A 28 11.60 12.34 -7.49
N ILE A 29 12.67 11.74 -6.98
CA ILE A 29 13.05 10.35 -7.30
C ILE A 29 11.92 9.39 -6.89
N LYS A 30 11.35 9.54 -5.69
CA LYS A 30 10.21 8.73 -5.25
C LYS A 30 8.97 8.95 -6.12
N ASP A 31 8.67 10.19 -6.49
CA ASP A 31 7.51 10.51 -7.35
C ASP A 31 7.67 9.98 -8.79
N LYS A 32 8.91 9.90 -9.29
CA LYS A 32 9.24 9.46 -10.65
C LYS A 32 9.44 7.94 -10.76
N SER A 33 9.52 7.25 -9.64
CA SER A 33 9.60 5.79 -9.57
C SER A 33 8.25 5.25 -9.11
N TYR A 34 7.60 4.49 -9.97
CA TYR A 34 6.41 3.74 -9.63
C TYR A 34 6.67 2.81 -8.44
N PHE A 35 7.83 2.14 -8.42
CA PHE A 35 8.21 1.24 -7.33
C PHE A 35 8.35 1.98 -5.99
N LEU A 36 9.13 3.07 -5.97
CA LEU A 36 9.34 3.85 -4.75
C LEU A 36 8.08 4.58 -4.29
N SER A 37 7.26 5.06 -5.21
CA SER A 37 5.96 5.67 -4.91
C SER A 37 5.03 4.67 -4.23
N LYS A 38 4.92 3.46 -4.78
CA LYS A 38 4.13 2.37 -4.17
C LYS A 38 4.63 2.02 -2.77
N LEU A 39 5.95 1.86 -2.59
CA LEU A 39 6.54 1.59 -1.28
C LEU A 39 6.30 2.72 -0.27
N ASP A 40 6.35 3.98 -0.69
CA ASP A 40 6.10 5.13 0.20
C ASP A 40 4.63 5.15 0.66
N ILE A 41 3.69 4.83 -0.24
CA ILE A 41 2.27 4.68 0.07
C ILE A 41 2.05 3.55 1.07
N GLU A 42 2.59 2.35 0.81
CA GLU A 42 2.47 1.20 1.71
C GLU A 42 3.04 1.51 3.11
N LYS A 43 4.18 2.19 3.16
CA LYS A 43 4.79 2.64 4.42
C LYS A 43 3.90 3.64 5.15
N GLU A 44 3.35 4.65 4.47
CA GLU A 44 2.48 5.64 5.09
C GLU A 44 1.20 4.99 5.63
N GLN A 45 0.59 4.09 4.85
CA GLN A 45 -0.58 3.33 5.24
C GLN A 45 -0.28 2.45 6.46
N GLY A 46 0.84 1.73 6.47
CA GLY A 46 1.29 0.93 7.62
C GLY A 46 1.40 1.76 8.89
N VAL A 47 2.04 2.94 8.82
CA VAL A 47 2.17 3.86 9.96
C VAL A 47 0.80 4.37 10.43
N ARG A 48 -0.11 4.70 9.51
CA ARG A 48 -1.47 5.14 9.85
C ARG A 48 -2.26 4.02 10.54
N ILE A 49 -2.18 2.80 10.03
CA ILE A 49 -2.81 1.62 10.63
C ILE A 49 -2.24 1.40 12.03
N THR A 50 -0.92 1.36 12.20
CA THR A 50 -0.30 1.21 13.52
C THR A 50 -0.73 2.31 14.50
N ARG A 51 -0.85 3.56 14.06
CA ARG A 51 -1.36 4.66 14.91
C ARG A 51 -2.82 4.43 15.31
N GLN A 52 -3.68 4.03 14.39
CA GLN A 52 -5.09 3.76 14.72
C GLN A 52 -5.24 2.54 15.63
N LEU A 53 -4.42 1.50 15.43
CA LEU A 53 -4.37 0.33 16.29
C LEU A 53 -3.85 0.65 17.68
N THR A 54 -2.82 1.48 17.82
CA THR A 54 -2.24 1.83 19.13
C THR A 54 -3.06 2.84 19.92
N SER A 55 -3.78 3.74 19.24
CA SER A 55 -4.61 4.75 19.88
C SER A 55 -5.99 4.23 20.30
N ASN A 56 -6.46 3.11 19.73
CA ASN A 56 -7.77 2.55 20.03
C ASN A 56 -7.68 1.26 20.87
N ARG A 57 -7.82 1.44 22.20
CA ARG A 57 -7.78 0.35 23.19
C ARG A 57 -8.90 -0.69 23.00
N ALA A 58 -10.01 -0.32 22.36
CA ALA A 58 -11.08 -1.26 22.02
C ALA A 58 -10.70 -2.13 20.83
N LEU A 59 -10.05 -1.55 19.80
CA LEU A 59 -9.52 -2.32 18.67
C LEU A 59 -8.38 -3.26 19.09
N GLN A 60 -7.51 -2.84 20.01
CA GLN A 60 -6.48 -3.74 20.56
C GLN A 60 -7.09 -4.97 21.23
N LYS A 61 -8.07 -4.77 22.13
CA LYS A 61 -8.78 -5.86 22.80
C LYS A 61 -9.59 -6.74 21.83
N ALA A 62 -10.16 -6.12 20.80
CA ALA A 62 -10.86 -6.84 19.74
C ALA A 62 -9.91 -7.75 18.94
N LEU A 63 -8.67 -7.32 18.69
CA LEU A 63 -7.67 -8.11 17.99
C LEU A 63 -7.00 -9.20 18.84
N GLU A 64 -7.03 -9.06 20.17
CA GLU A 64 -6.59 -10.11 21.10
C GLU A 64 -7.55 -11.31 21.10
N ASN A 65 -8.83 -11.10 20.76
CA ASN A 65 -9.80 -12.17 20.60
C ASN A 65 -9.74 -12.73 19.16
N PRO A 66 -9.36 -14.01 18.96
CA PRO A 66 -9.24 -14.60 17.63
C PRO A 66 -10.56 -14.59 16.83
N GLU A 67 -11.71 -14.69 17.50
CA GLU A 67 -13.03 -14.65 16.86
C GLU A 67 -13.30 -13.26 16.27
N VAL A 68 -13.15 -12.22 17.09
CA VAL A 68 -13.39 -10.83 16.66
C VAL A 68 -12.37 -10.38 15.62
N LYS A 69 -11.12 -10.83 15.73
CA LYS A 69 -10.10 -10.62 14.70
C LYS A 69 -10.53 -11.20 13.35
N ASN A 70 -11.04 -12.43 13.32
CA ASN A 70 -11.53 -13.05 12.08
C ASN A 70 -12.73 -12.28 11.52
N SER A 71 -13.70 -11.90 12.35
CA SER A 71 -14.84 -11.09 11.87
C SER A 71 -14.42 -9.73 11.30
N ILE A 72 -13.41 -9.08 11.89
CA ILE A 72 -12.86 -7.83 11.33
C ILE A 72 -12.15 -8.11 10.00
N MET A 73 -11.43 -9.24 9.88
CA MET A 73 -10.79 -9.63 8.63
C MET A 73 -11.81 -9.88 7.52
N ASP A 74 -12.89 -10.61 7.83
CA ASP A 74 -13.99 -10.88 6.90
C ASP A 74 -14.64 -9.59 6.38
N VAL A 75 -14.84 -8.61 7.27
CA VAL A 75 -15.38 -7.29 6.90
C VAL A 75 -14.41 -6.53 5.99
N ILE A 76 -13.11 -6.59 6.27
CA ILE A 76 -12.09 -5.95 5.42
C ILE A 76 -12.02 -6.63 4.05
N GLU A 77 -12.02 -7.96 3.99
CA GLU A 77 -12.02 -8.72 2.75
C GLU A 77 -13.26 -8.42 1.90
N SER A 78 -14.44 -8.43 2.53
CA SER A 78 -15.69 -8.05 1.85
C SER A 78 -15.67 -6.60 1.33
N SER A 79 -15.08 -5.67 2.09
CA SER A 79 -14.92 -4.27 1.65
C SER A 79 -13.96 -4.15 0.47
N ILE A 80 -12.88 -4.94 0.45
CA ILE A 80 -11.94 -4.99 -0.68
C ILE A 80 -12.64 -5.56 -1.92
N GLU A 81 -13.37 -6.66 -1.78
CA GLU A 81 -14.15 -7.25 -2.87
C GLU A 81 -15.15 -6.25 -3.47
N GLU A 82 -15.85 -5.49 -2.61
CA GLU A 82 -16.78 -4.44 -3.06
C GLU A 82 -16.07 -3.33 -3.84
N ILE A 83 -14.92 -2.85 -3.33
CA ILE A 83 -14.12 -1.81 -4.02
C ILE A 83 -13.62 -2.32 -5.37
N LEU A 84 -13.11 -3.56 -5.43
CA LEU A 84 -12.62 -4.15 -6.67
C LEU A 84 -13.75 -4.37 -7.68
N ALA A 85 -14.91 -4.85 -7.24
CA ALA A 85 -16.09 -5.00 -8.08
C ALA A 85 -16.57 -3.65 -8.64
N ASN A 86 -16.51 -2.60 -7.83
CA ASN A 86 -16.84 -1.24 -8.25
C ASN A 86 -15.82 -0.65 -9.22
N GLN A 87 -14.51 -0.90 -9.04
CA GLN A 87 -13.49 -0.50 -10.01
C GLN A 87 -13.69 -1.18 -11.36
N LYS A 88 -14.02 -2.48 -11.36
CA LYS A 88 -14.28 -3.25 -12.59
C LYS A 88 -15.51 -2.77 -13.37
N LYS A 89 -16.50 -2.18 -12.68
CA LYS A 89 -17.68 -1.55 -13.28
C LYS A 89 -17.39 -0.19 -13.92
N VAL A 90 -16.31 0.48 -13.52
CA VAL A 90 -15.92 1.81 -14.06
C VAL A 90 -15.07 1.66 -15.33
N GLU A 91 -14.48 0.49 -15.57
CA GLU A 91 -13.68 0.18 -16.77
C GLU A 91 -14.48 -0.46 -17.94
N LEU A 92 -15.79 -0.68 -17.75
CA LEU A 92 -16.74 -1.22 -18.75
C LEU A 92 -17.71 -0.14 -19.23
#